data_AF-A0A1H7EKX2-F1
#
_entry.id   AF-A0A1H7EKX2-F1
#
_cell.length_a   1.000
_cell.length_b   1.000
_cell.length_c   1.000
_cell.angle_alpha   90.00
_cell.angle_beta   90.00
_cell.angle_gamma   90.00
#
_symmetry.space_group_name_H-M   'P 1'
#
loop_
_entity.id
_entity.type
_entity.pdbx_description
1 polymer ?
#
loop_
_entity_poly.entity_id
_entity_poly.type
_entity_poly.pdbx_seq_one_letter_code
_entity_poly.pdbx_strand_id
1 'polypeptide(L)'
;MTEAEMLATQKQLGLDRERLEREKLEFEQKKMQRVTIAISMVALVVSLLQVAVAFMQSRLSTAQTVEKFIPHLQKPETRDAALLTMAAFTDQEFVTQLAEKLKATSVLETLQAKGTDQEKARATEALSSLDVKRKQLLERAFDDNKQTRIQATTELVRQWSSDPKVVPETIAAAGGKAGNPSGVVNALVVLREAQPEALRANSAELLPFLDKVEANGPQTRALTAQVRERAGLPASTP
;
A
#
# COMPACT_ATOMS: atom_id res chain seq x y z
N MET A 1 10.11 -72.23 64.29
CA MET A 1 10.91 -71.36 63.41
C MET A 1 12.37 -71.57 63.74
N THR A 2 13.15 -72.03 62.77
CA THR A 2 14.60 -72.15 62.91
C THR A 2 15.26 -70.79 62.68
N GLU A 3 16.45 -70.57 63.24
CA GLU A 3 17.23 -69.33 63.04
C GLU A 3 17.47 -69.03 61.55
N ALA A 4 17.62 -70.08 60.73
CA ALA A 4 17.73 -69.98 59.28
C ALA A 4 16.46 -69.43 58.61
N GLU A 5 15.27 -69.80 59.09
CA GLU A 5 13.99 -69.28 58.56
C GLU A 5 13.79 -67.80 58.91
N MET A 6 14.19 -67.36 60.12
CA MET A 6 14.15 -65.95 60.50
C MET A 6 15.11 -65.11 59.63
N LEU A 7 16.32 -65.61 59.39
CA LEU A 7 17.31 -64.90 58.58
C LEU A 7 16.90 -64.82 57.10
N ALA A 8 16.28 -65.88 56.56
CA ALA A 8 15.70 -65.87 55.21
C ALA A 8 14.52 -64.87 55.10
N THR A 9 13.64 -64.83 56.11
CA THR A 9 12.52 -63.89 56.17
C THR A 9 12.99 -62.45 56.26
N GLN A 10 14.01 -62.17 57.08
CA GLN A 10 14.58 -60.83 57.23
C GLN A 10 15.27 -60.35 55.94
N LYS A 11 15.94 -61.25 55.22
CA LYS A 11 16.54 -60.94 53.91
C LYS A 11 15.49 -60.67 52.85
N GLN A 12 14.39 -61.43 52.84
CA GLN A 12 13.28 -61.23 51.90
C GLN A 12 12.56 -59.91 52.15
N LEU A 13 12.30 -59.55 53.41
CA LEU A 13 11.74 -58.25 53.78
C LEU A 13 12.65 -57.08 53.39
N GLY A 14 13.97 -57.25 53.46
CA GLY A 14 14.93 -56.25 52.98
C GLY A 14 14.84 -56.03 51.47
N LEU A 15 14.80 -57.11 50.69
CA LEU A 15 14.67 -57.05 49.23
C LEU A 15 13.32 -56.46 48.79
N ASP A 16 12.23 -56.82 49.47
CA ASP A 16 10.91 -56.28 49.19
C ASP A 16 10.84 -54.78 49.51
N ARG A 17 11.52 -54.33 50.58
CA ARG A 17 11.64 -52.90 50.90
C ARG A 17 12.44 -52.14 49.85
N GLU A 18 13.59 -52.66 49.41
CA GLU A 18 14.38 -52.04 48.34
C GLU A 18 13.60 -51.96 47.02
N ARG A 19 12.83 -53.01 46.70
CA ARG A 19 11.96 -53.02 45.52
C ARG A 19 10.86 -51.96 45.62
N LEU A 20 10.17 -51.87 46.75
CA LEU A 20 9.15 -50.85 46.99
C LEU A 20 9.72 -49.43 46.94
N GLU A 21 10.92 -49.21 47.48
CA GLU A 21 11.60 -47.92 47.40
C GLU A 21 11.97 -47.54 45.95
N ARG A 22 12.44 -48.50 45.14
CA ARG A 22 12.67 -48.28 43.70
C ARG A 22 11.38 -48.01 42.94
N GLU A 23 10.33 -48.80 43.16
CA GLU A 23 9.03 -48.60 42.51
C GLU A 23 8.41 -47.24 42.88
N LYS A 24 8.57 -46.80 44.13
CA LYS A 24 8.13 -45.47 44.58
C LYS A 24 8.93 -44.35 43.91
N LEU A 25 10.26 -44.47 43.82
CA LEU A 25 11.11 -43.49 43.14
C LEU A 25 10.81 -43.43 41.63
N GLU A 26 10.62 -44.57 40.97
CA GLU A 26 10.22 -44.59 39.56
C GLU A 26 8.82 -43.98 39.35
N PHE A 27 7.89 -44.24 40.27
CA PHE A 27 6.56 -43.64 40.22
C PHE A 27 6.62 -42.12 40.43
N GLU A 28 7.40 -41.64 41.39
CA GLU A 28 7.62 -40.21 41.62
C GLU A 28 8.31 -39.53 40.42
N GLN A 29 9.32 -40.17 39.83
CA GLN A 29 9.97 -39.68 38.61
C GLN A 29 9.02 -39.63 37.43
N LYS A 30 8.23 -40.69 37.18
CA LYS A 30 7.22 -40.71 36.10
C LYS A 30 6.13 -39.66 36.34
N LYS A 31 5.72 -39.45 37.60
CA LYS A 31 4.77 -38.40 37.98
C LYS A 31 5.34 -37.02 37.71
N MET A 32 6.57 -36.75 38.15
CA MET A 32 7.27 -35.48 37.90
C MET A 32 7.45 -35.25 36.40
N GLN A 33 7.86 -36.25 35.63
CA GLN A 33 8.01 -36.14 34.18
C GLN A 33 6.68 -35.80 33.49
N ARG A 34 5.58 -36.44 33.87
CA ARG A 34 4.23 -36.12 33.34
C ARG A 34 3.80 -34.70 33.69
N VAL A 35 4.07 -34.25 34.93
CA VAL A 35 3.77 -32.88 35.36
C VAL A 35 4.60 -31.87 34.57
N THR A 36 5.90 -32.10 34.40
CA THR A 36 6.77 -31.23 33.59
C THR A 36 6.30 -31.14 32.14
N ILE A 37 5.93 -32.27 31.53
CA ILE A 37 5.38 -32.29 30.16
C ILE A 37 4.08 -31.47 30.06
N ALA A 38 3.17 -31.64 31.03
CA ALA A 38 1.91 -30.88 31.06
C ALA A 38 2.16 -29.36 31.21
N ILE A 39 3.08 -28.97 32.10
CA ILE A 39 3.46 -27.56 32.30
C ILE A 39 4.05 -26.97 31.01
N SER A 40 4.93 -27.70 30.32
CA SER A 40 5.52 -27.26 29.05
C SER A 40 4.47 -27.10 27.94
N MET A 41 3.48 -28.00 27.85
CA MET A 41 2.38 -27.84 26.88
C MET A 41 1.52 -26.60 27.18
N VAL A 42 1.20 -26.35 28.44
CA VAL A 42 0.44 -25.15 28.83
C VAL A 42 1.24 -23.89 28.49
N ALA A 43 2.55 -23.87 28.76
CA ALA A 43 3.41 -22.73 28.41
C ALA A 43 3.41 -22.44 26.90
N LEU A 44 3.46 -23.46 26.04
CA LEU A 44 3.35 -23.28 24.59
C LEU A 44 2.00 -22.68 24.16
N VAL A 45 0.90 -23.17 24.73
CA VAL A 45 -0.44 -22.64 24.44
C VAL A 45 -0.57 -21.19 24.87
N VAL A 46 -0.08 -20.84 26.07
CA VAL A 46 -0.08 -19.46 26.56
C VAL A 46 0.74 -18.55 25.65
N SER A 47 1.93 -18.98 25.22
CA SER A 47 2.77 -18.22 24.29
C SER A 47 2.08 -17.98 22.94
N LEU A 48 1.42 -19.01 22.39
CA LEU A 48 0.65 -18.87 21.13
C LEU A 48 -0.52 -17.88 21.30
N LEU A 49 -1.23 -17.93 22.43
CA LEU A 49 -2.32 -17.00 22.73
C LEU A 49 -1.80 -15.56 22.89
N GLN A 50 -0.66 -15.36 23.54
CA GLN A 50 -0.04 -14.03 23.67
C GLN A 50 0.32 -13.44 22.30
N VAL A 51 0.88 -14.25 21.40
CA VAL A 51 1.17 -13.82 20.02
C VAL A 51 -0.12 -13.47 19.28
N ALA A 52 -1.18 -14.27 19.41
CA ALA A 52 -2.48 -13.99 18.80
C ALA A 52 -3.12 -12.70 19.33
N VAL A 53 -3.05 -12.46 20.65
CA VAL A 53 -3.54 -11.23 21.28
C VAL A 53 -2.74 -10.02 20.80
N ALA A 54 -1.41 -10.10 20.76
CA ALA A 54 -0.56 -9.02 20.25
C ALA A 54 -0.87 -8.71 18.77
N PHE A 55 -1.12 -9.74 17.96
CA PHE A 55 -1.54 -9.58 16.57
C PHE A 55 -2.90 -8.87 16.46
N MET A 56 -3.90 -9.26 17.26
CA MET A 56 -5.21 -8.60 17.28
C MET A 56 -5.12 -7.15 17.77
N GLN A 57 -4.32 -6.88 18.82
CA GLN A 57 -4.09 -5.53 19.33
C GLN A 57 -3.40 -4.63 18.29
N SER A 58 -2.42 -5.17 17.54
CA SER A 58 -1.77 -4.46 16.43
C SER A 58 -2.76 -4.13 15.30
N ARG A 59 -3.67 -5.06 14.97
CA ARG A 59 -4.74 -4.80 14.00
C ARG A 59 -5.72 -3.72 14.48
N LEU A 60 -6.08 -3.73 15.76
CA LEU A 60 -6.96 -2.72 16.35
C LEU A 60 -6.31 -1.34 16.38
N SER A 61 -5.02 -1.24 16.76
CA SER A 61 -4.32 0.04 16.76
C SER A 61 -4.17 0.60 15.34
N THR A 62 -3.92 -0.27 14.36
CA THR A 62 -3.91 0.10 12.94
C THR A 62 -5.27 0.64 12.51
N ALA A 63 -6.37 -0.06 12.84
CA ALA A 63 -7.72 0.38 12.49
C ALA A 63 -8.07 1.74 13.11
N GLN A 64 -7.76 1.95 14.40
CA GLN A 64 -7.97 3.23 15.07
C GLN A 64 -7.12 4.36 14.48
N THR A 65 -5.90 4.05 14.05
CA THR A 65 -5.03 5.01 13.39
C THR A 65 -5.65 5.41 12.05
N VAL A 66 -6.01 4.43 11.22
CA VAL A 66 -6.67 4.66 9.92
C VAL A 66 -7.93 5.50 10.10
N GLU A 67 -8.79 5.17 11.07
CA GLU A 67 -10.03 5.89 11.35
C GLU A 67 -9.81 7.39 11.56
N LYS A 68 -8.77 7.75 12.33
CA LYS A 68 -8.40 9.16 12.55
C LYS A 68 -7.91 9.86 11.27
N PHE A 69 -7.32 9.13 10.34
CA PHE A 69 -6.82 9.67 9.08
C PHE A 69 -7.84 9.66 7.93
N ILE A 70 -8.98 8.96 8.04
CA ILE A 70 -10.00 8.90 6.97
C ILE A 70 -10.38 10.28 6.42
N PRO A 71 -10.69 11.31 7.24
CA PRO A 71 -11.07 12.62 6.72
C PRO A 71 -9.95 13.29 5.90
N HIS A 72 -8.69 13.00 6.22
CA HIS A 72 -7.51 13.54 5.55
C HIS A 72 -7.14 12.75 4.28
N LEU A 73 -7.42 11.45 4.25
CA LEU A 73 -7.22 10.59 3.08
C LEU A 73 -8.22 10.89 1.95
N GLN A 74 -9.42 11.35 2.31
CA GLN A 74 -10.45 11.76 1.35
C GLN A 74 -10.08 13.03 0.59
N LYS A 75 -9.32 13.93 1.20
CA LYS A 75 -8.91 15.22 0.64
C LYS A 75 -7.58 15.10 -0.12
N PRO A 76 -7.54 15.31 -1.44
CA PRO A 76 -6.31 15.20 -2.23
C PRO A 76 -5.14 16.01 -1.65
N GLU A 77 -5.41 17.21 -1.13
CA GLU A 77 -4.41 18.13 -0.59
C GLU A 77 -3.75 17.68 0.72
N THR A 78 -4.43 16.85 1.52
CA THR A 78 -3.88 16.32 2.78
C THR A 78 -3.54 14.83 2.72
N ARG A 79 -3.90 14.16 1.63
CA ARG A 79 -3.76 12.69 1.48
C ARG A 79 -2.31 12.24 1.64
N ASP A 80 -1.39 12.88 0.94
CA ASP A 80 0.01 12.46 0.92
C ASP A 80 0.67 12.64 2.29
N ALA A 81 0.40 13.78 2.94
CA ALA A 81 0.86 14.05 4.30
C ALA A 81 0.27 13.05 5.31
N ALA A 82 -1.02 12.71 5.17
CA ALA A 82 -1.68 11.71 6.01
C ALA A 82 -1.04 10.33 5.85
N LEU A 83 -0.82 9.86 4.61
CA LEU A 83 -0.18 8.57 4.34
C LEU A 83 1.26 8.51 4.86
N LEU A 84 2.06 9.56 4.66
CA LEU A 84 3.42 9.63 5.19
C LEU A 84 3.45 9.65 6.73
N THR A 85 2.46 10.28 7.37
CA THR A 85 2.32 10.25 8.83
C THR A 85 1.90 8.85 9.30
N MET A 86 0.96 8.21 8.61
CA MET A 86 0.52 6.84 8.90
C MET A 86 1.68 5.84 8.78
N ALA A 87 2.62 6.04 7.86
CA ALA A 87 3.82 5.22 7.71
C ALA A 87 4.67 5.12 9.00
N ALA A 88 4.57 6.09 9.92
CA ALA A 88 5.26 6.03 11.22
C ALA A 88 4.56 5.12 12.25
N PHE A 89 3.28 4.79 12.05
CA PHE A 89 2.44 4.11 13.04
C PHE A 89 1.80 2.81 12.53
N THR A 90 1.81 2.59 11.22
CA THR A 90 1.20 1.42 10.57
C THR A 90 2.22 0.65 9.75
N ASP A 91 1.88 -0.60 9.44
CA ASP A 91 2.70 -1.44 8.56
C ASP A 91 2.92 -0.78 7.19
N GLN A 92 4.16 -0.80 6.70
CA GLN A 92 4.55 -0.15 5.44
C GLN A 92 3.92 -0.83 4.20
N GLU A 93 3.63 -2.13 4.26
CA GLU A 93 2.89 -2.82 3.22
C GLU A 93 1.49 -2.24 3.08
N PHE A 94 0.82 -2.02 4.22
CA PHE A 94 -0.49 -1.40 4.25
C PHE A 94 -0.46 0.02 3.66
N VAL A 95 0.52 0.84 4.03
CA VAL A 95 0.65 2.20 3.47
C VAL A 95 0.95 2.17 1.97
N THR A 96 1.80 1.25 1.52
CA THR A 96 2.13 1.10 0.09
C THR A 96 0.89 0.71 -0.72
N GLN A 97 0.13 -0.29 -0.26
CA GLN A 97 -1.13 -0.71 -0.89
C GLN A 97 -2.17 0.42 -0.89
N LEU A 98 -2.26 1.17 0.21
CA LEU A 98 -3.20 2.28 0.31
C LEU A 98 -2.80 3.44 -0.61
N ALA A 99 -1.50 3.77 -0.68
CA ALA A 99 -0.97 4.78 -1.59
C ALA A 99 -1.20 4.39 -3.06
N GLU A 100 -0.99 3.12 -3.43
CA GLU A 100 -1.29 2.63 -4.79
C GLU A 100 -2.80 2.72 -5.13
N LYS A 101 -3.67 2.34 -4.19
CA LYS A 101 -5.13 2.45 -4.37
C LYS A 101 -5.60 3.89 -4.51
N LEU A 102 -5.01 4.80 -3.73
CA LEU A 102 -5.34 6.22 -3.74
C LEU A 102 -4.54 7.04 -4.77
N LYS A 103 -3.69 6.39 -5.58
CA LYS A 103 -2.84 7.03 -6.60
C LYS A 103 -1.93 8.13 -6.03
N ALA A 104 -1.45 7.93 -4.81
CA ALA A 104 -0.54 8.85 -4.12
C ALA A 104 0.91 8.60 -4.56
N THR A 105 1.26 9.03 -5.77
CA THR A 105 2.58 8.78 -6.38
C THR A 105 3.73 9.40 -5.58
N SER A 106 3.55 10.60 -5.03
CA SER A 106 4.56 11.28 -4.20
C SER A 106 4.95 10.48 -2.94
N VAL A 107 3.99 9.77 -2.34
CA VAL A 107 4.19 8.91 -1.18
C VAL A 107 5.00 7.69 -1.59
N LEU A 108 4.64 7.06 -2.69
CA LEU A 108 5.38 5.91 -3.22
C LEU A 108 6.81 6.30 -3.62
N GLU A 109 7.01 7.46 -4.24
CA GLU A 109 8.35 8.00 -4.55
C GLU A 109 9.17 8.24 -3.27
N THR A 110 8.53 8.74 -2.21
CA THR A 110 9.18 8.93 -0.90
C THR A 110 9.59 7.59 -0.28
N LEU A 111 8.71 6.58 -0.33
CA LEU A 111 9.02 5.22 0.15
C LEU A 111 10.11 4.56 -0.68
N GLN A 112 10.12 4.76 -2.00
CA GLN A 112 11.17 4.29 -2.90
C GLN A 112 12.53 4.96 -2.59
N ALA A 113 12.53 6.24 -2.22
CA ALA A 113 13.76 6.95 -1.91
C ALA A 113 14.31 6.61 -0.52
N LYS A 114 13.43 6.51 0.50
CA LYS A 114 13.83 6.47 1.91
C LYS A 114 13.57 5.14 2.62
N GLY A 115 12.86 4.22 2.01
CA GLY A 115 12.47 2.95 2.64
C GLY A 115 13.59 1.92 2.74
N THR A 116 13.29 0.81 3.41
CA THR A 116 14.09 -0.43 3.40
C THR A 116 14.14 -1.05 2.00
N ASP A 117 15.07 -1.95 1.70
CA ASP A 117 15.17 -2.56 0.36
C ASP A 117 13.86 -3.26 -0.08
N GLN A 118 13.15 -3.88 0.87
CA GLN A 118 11.84 -4.48 0.62
C GLN A 118 10.77 -3.42 0.31
N GLU A 119 10.76 -2.31 1.04
CA GLU A 119 9.86 -1.18 0.79
C GLU A 119 10.14 -0.53 -0.56
N LYS A 120 11.43 -0.34 -0.90
CA LYS A 120 11.85 0.22 -2.18
C LYS A 120 11.38 -0.65 -3.35
N ALA A 121 11.53 -1.97 -3.23
CA ALA A 121 11.08 -2.90 -4.25
C ALA A 121 9.56 -2.80 -4.47
N ARG A 122 8.78 -2.82 -3.38
CA ARG A 122 7.32 -2.70 -3.42
C ARG A 122 6.84 -1.36 -3.96
N ALA A 123 7.44 -0.25 -3.51
CA ALA A 123 7.13 1.08 -4.00
C ALA A 123 7.45 1.22 -5.49
N THR A 124 8.56 0.63 -5.95
CA THR A 124 8.93 0.59 -7.38
C THR A 124 7.91 -0.19 -8.20
N GLU A 125 7.48 -1.36 -7.72
CA GLU A 125 6.45 -2.17 -8.38
C GLU A 125 5.12 -1.40 -8.47
N ALA A 126 4.67 -0.81 -7.35
CA ALA A 126 3.47 0.00 -7.30
C ALA A 126 3.55 1.21 -8.26
N LEU A 127 4.65 1.95 -8.27
CA LEU A 127 4.87 3.07 -9.21
C LEU A 127 4.81 2.61 -10.66
N SER A 128 5.43 1.47 -10.99
CA SER A 128 5.40 0.90 -12.33
C SER A 128 3.97 0.52 -12.75
N SER A 129 3.22 -0.14 -11.86
CA SER A 129 1.80 -0.46 -12.05
C SER A 129 0.95 0.79 -12.32
N LEU A 130 1.17 1.86 -11.54
CA LEU A 130 0.51 3.15 -11.75
C LEU A 130 0.88 3.78 -13.09
N ASP A 131 2.17 3.82 -13.43
CA ASP A 131 2.64 4.41 -14.68
C ASP A 131 2.06 3.67 -15.91
N VAL A 132 1.97 2.34 -15.86
CA VAL A 132 1.31 1.53 -16.91
C VAL A 132 -0.17 1.90 -17.02
N LYS A 133 -0.89 1.97 -15.89
CA LYS A 133 -2.31 2.31 -15.88
C LYS A 133 -2.56 3.72 -16.43
N ARG A 134 -1.75 4.71 -16.04
CA ARG A 134 -1.84 6.10 -16.54
C ARG A 134 -1.67 6.14 -18.05
N LYS A 135 -0.63 5.48 -18.57
CA LYS A 135 -0.37 5.40 -20.02
C LYS A 135 -1.51 4.74 -20.80
N GLN A 136 -2.08 3.65 -20.28
CA GLN A 136 -3.24 3.00 -20.90
C GLN A 136 -4.47 3.92 -20.95
N LEU A 137 -4.72 4.68 -19.88
CA LEU A 137 -5.81 5.66 -19.86
C LEU A 137 -5.56 6.78 -20.87
N LEU A 138 -4.33 7.30 -20.93
CA LEU A 138 -3.94 8.30 -21.92
C LEU A 138 -4.10 7.78 -23.34
N GLU A 139 -3.74 6.54 -23.63
CA GLU A 139 -3.95 5.94 -24.94
C GLU A 139 -5.45 5.86 -25.29
N ARG A 140 -6.26 5.35 -24.36
CA ARG A 140 -7.72 5.21 -24.50
C ARG A 140 -8.46 6.54 -24.61
N ALA A 141 -7.90 7.64 -24.10
CA ALA A 141 -8.47 8.98 -24.27
C ALA A 141 -8.51 9.44 -25.75
N PHE A 142 -7.76 8.75 -26.63
CA PHE A 142 -7.71 8.98 -28.08
C PHE A 142 -8.31 7.82 -28.90
N ASP A 143 -9.01 6.88 -28.26
CA ASP A 143 -9.68 5.78 -28.94
C ASP A 143 -10.75 6.28 -29.92
N ASP A 144 -11.05 5.55 -31.00
CA ASP A 144 -12.10 5.95 -31.96
C ASP A 144 -13.51 5.87 -31.33
N ASN A 145 -13.70 4.99 -30.36
CA ASN A 145 -14.94 4.84 -29.62
C ASN A 145 -15.13 5.98 -28.60
N LYS A 146 -16.23 6.73 -28.77
CA LYS A 146 -16.58 7.87 -27.89
C LYS A 146 -16.70 7.48 -26.41
N GLN A 147 -17.29 6.33 -26.11
CA GLN A 147 -17.51 5.90 -24.73
C GLN A 147 -16.18 5.57 -24.03
N THR A 148 -15.28 4.86 -24.73
CA THR A 148 -13.92 4.56 -24.24
C THR A 148 -13.18 5.85 -23.89
N ARG A 149 -13.24 6.84 -24.79
CA ARG A 149 -12.59 8.15 -24.55
C ARG A 149 -13.14 8.86 -23.32
N ILE A 150 -14.47 8.93 -23.17
CA ILE A 150 -15.13 9.61 -22.04
C ILE A 150 -14.75 8.94 -20.73
N GLN A 151 -14.79 7.60 -20.68
CA GLN A 151 -14.43 6.84 -19.48
C GLN A 151 -12.97 7.09 -19.09
N ALA A 152 -12.04 6.99 -20.05
CA ALA A 152 -10.63 7.22 -19.79
C ALA A 152 -10.33 8.65 -19.32
N THR A 153 -10.91 9.65 -19.99
CA THR A 153 -10.76 11.08 -19.64
C THR A 153 -11.32 11.37 -18.25
N THR A 154 -12.49 10.80 -17.93
CA THR A 154 -13.12 10.97 -16.62
C THR A 154 -12.26 10.35 -15.52
N GLU A 155 -11.66 9.18 -15.76
CA GLU A 155 -10.76 8.54 -14.80
C GLU A 155 -9.47 9.35 -14.60
N LEU A 156 -8.86 9.87 -15.68
CA LEU A 156 -7.70 10.76 -15.60
C LEU A 156 -8.00 12.01 -14.75
N VAL A 157 -9.11 12.70 -15.03
CA VAL A 157 -9.51 13.89 -14.27
C VAL A 157 -9.75 13.57 -12.79
N ARG A 158 -10.45 12.47 -12.48
CA ARG A 158 -10.85 12.14 -11.11
C ARG A 158 -9.72 11.58 -10.25
N GLN A 159 -8.84 10.76 -10.82
CA GLN A 159 -7.86 9.99 -10.05
C GLN A 159 -6.42 10.48 -10.25
N TRP A 160 -6.14 11.23 -11.33
CA TRP A 160 -4.78 11.57 -11.74
C TRP A 160 -4.52 13.07 -11.85
N SER A 161 -5.50 13.93 -11.58
CA SER A 161 -5.34 15.40 -11.66
C SER A 161 -4.28 15.97 -10.72
N SER A 162 -3.97 15.26 -9.62
CA SER A 162 -2.90 15.60 -8.69
C SER A 162 -1.54 14.97 -9.01
N ASP A 163 -1.47 14.08 -10.00
CA ASP A 163 -0.22 13.41 -10.35
C ASP A 163 0.67 14.37 -11.18
N PRO A 164 1.90 14.69 -10.73
CA PRO A 164 2.77 15.61 -11.46
C PRO A 164 3.14 15.14 -12.87
N LYS A 165 3.09 13.82 -13.14
CA LYS A 165 3.41 13.25 -14.46
C LYS A 165 2.24 13.35 -15.46
N VAL A 166 1.01 13.64 -15.01
CA VAL A 166 -0.17 13.66 -15.89
C VAL A 166 -0.05 14.73 -16.97
N VAL A 167 0.52 15.89 -16.65
CA VAL A 167 0.66 17.03 -17.57
C VAL A 167 1.62 16.71 -18.72
N PRO A 168 2.92 16.41 -18.49
CA PRO A 168 3.86 16.14 -19.56
C PRO A 168 3.44 14.92 -20.40
N GLU A 169 2.89 13.86 -19.78
CA GLU A 169 2.44 12.69 -20.54
C GLU A 169 1.19 12.98 -21.39
N THR A 170 0.27 13.83 -20.91
CA THR A 170 -0.89 14.27 -21.72
C THR A 170 -0.44 15.10 -22.92
N ILE A 171 0.52 16.01 -22.73
CA ILE A 171 1.10 16.82 -23.82
C ILE A 171 1.76 15.90 -24.84
N ALA A 172 2.59 14.95 -24.39
CA ALA A 172 3.28 14.01 -25.27
C ALA A 172 2.28 13.13 -26.07
N ALA A 173 1.28 12.57 -25.40
CA ALA A 173 0.25 11.73 -26.05
C ALA A 173 -0.56 12.52 -27.09
N ALA A 174 -0.96 13.75 -26.76
CA ALA A 174 -1.70 14.62 -27.66
C ALA A 174 -0.85 15.11 -28.84
N GLY A 175 0.43 15.42 -28.59
CA GLY A 175 1.39 15.83 -29.61
C GLY A 175 1.57 14.79 -30.71
N GLY A 176 1.64 13.50 -30.33
CA GLY A 176 1.72 12.37 -31.27
C GLY A 176 0.41 12.06 -32.00
N LYS A 177 -0.74 12.53 -31.49
CA LYS A 177 -2.08 12.26 -32.02
C LYS A 177 -2.85 13.53 -32.40
N ALA A 178 -2.14 14.59 -32.82
CA ALA A 178 -2.74 15.89 -33.13
C ALA A 178 -3.82 15.85 -34.23
N GLY A 179 -3.77 14.84 -35.11
CA GLY A 179 -4.77 14.59 -36.15
C GLY A 179 -6.10 13.98 -35.65
N ASN A 180 -6.26 13.75 -34.34
CA ASN A 180 -7.51 13.31 -33.72
C ASN A 180 -8.13 14.45 -32.90
N PRO A 181 -9.03 15.29 -33.49
CA PRO A 181 -9.58 16.46 -32.79
C PRO A 181 -10.33 16.11 -31.51
N SER A 182 -11.04 14.98 -31.49
CA SER A 182 -11.75 14.51 -30.29
C SER A 182 -10.79 14.15 -29.16
N GLY A 183 -9.70 13.44 -29.48
CA GLY A 183 -8.66 13.11 -28.50
C GLY A 183 -7.94 14.35 -27.98
N VAL A 184 -7.66 15.33 -28.84
CA VAL A 184 -7.07 16.62 -28.44
C VAL A 184 -7.98 17.39 -27.49
N VAL A 185 -9.29 17.46 -27.77
CA VAL A 185 -10.26 18.07 -26.84
C VAL A 185 -10.22 17.39 -25.47
N ASN A 186 -10.18 16.05 -25.43
CA ASN A 186 -10.10 15.31 -24.18
C ASN A 186 -8.79 15.57 -23.42
N ALA A 187 -7.66 15.62 -24.12
CA ALA A 187 -6.38 15.98 -23.53
C ALA A 187 -6.41 17.37 -22.90
N LEU A 188 -7.03 18.36 -23.57
CA LEU A 188 -7.22 19.69 -23.03
C LEU A 188 -8.13 19.69 -21.79
N VAL A 189 -9.15 18.82 -21.73
CA VAL A 189 -9.97 18.63 -20.53
C VAL A 189 -9.13 18.09 -19.37
N VAL A 190 -8.27 17.09 -19.61
CA VAL A 190 -7.35 16.59 -18.57
C VAL A 190 -6.42 17.69 -18.06
N LEU A 191 -5.81 18.46 -18.97
CA LEU A 191 -4.92 19.56 -18.62
C LEU A 191 -5.64 20.67 -17.84
N ARG A 192 -6.90 20.98 -18.19
CA ARG A 192 -7.71 21.97 -17.47
C ARG A 192 -7.98 21.56 -16.03
N GLU A 193 -8.07 20.28 -15.73
CA GLU A 193 -8.34 19.79 -14.37
C GLU A 193 -7.06 19.52 -13.57
N ALA A 194 -5.89 19.52 -14.22
CA ALA A 194 -4.60 19.31 -13.56
C ALA A 194 -4.27 20.43 -12.54
N GLN A 195 -3.33 20.15 -11.63
CA GLN A 195 -2.87 21.15 -10.65
C GLN A 195 -2.20 22.35 -11.34
N PRO A 196 -2.54 23.60 -10.96
CA PRO A 196 -1.91 24.81 -11.49
C PRO A 196 -0.38 24.79 -11.43
N GLU A 197 0.19 24.26 -10.35
CA GLU A 197 1.63 24.11 -10.14
C GLU A 197 2.26 23.18 -11.18
N ALA A 198 1.60 22.05 -11.46
CA ALA A 198 2.06 21.09 -12.46
C ALA A 198 2.00 21.69 -13.88
N LEU A 199 0.97 22.48 -14.19
CA LEU A 199 0.89 23.20 -15.47
C LEU A 199 2.03 24.22 -15.62
N ARG A 200 2.29 25.01 -14.57
CA ARG A 200 3.39 26.00 -14.54
C ARG A 200 4.76 25.34 -14.71
N ALA A 201 5.00 24.25 -13.99
CA ALA A 201 6.24 23.49 -14.05
C ALA A 201 6.54 22.95 -15.47
N ASN A 202 5.50 22.71 -16.27
CA ASN A 202 5.60 22.20 -17.63
C ASN A 202 5.31 23.28 -18.71
N SER A 203 5.38 24.57 -18.36
CA SER A 203 5.01 25.68 -19.25
C SER A 203 5.77 25.72 -20.58
N ALA A 204 7.05 25.31 -20.57
CA ALA A 204 7.92 25.29 -21.75
C ALA A 204 7.39 24.35 -22.86
N GLU A 205 6.83 23.20 -22.49
CA GLU A 205 6.23 22.25 -23.44
C GLU A 205 4.74 22.54 -23.67
N LEU A 206 4.05 23.04 -22.64
CA LEU A 206 2.63 23.32 -22.68
C LEU A 206 2.29 24.45 -23.65
N LEU A 207 3.04 25.57 -23.64
CA LEU A 207 2.73 26.74 -24.48
C LEU A 207 2.74 26.41 -25.99
N PRO A 208 3.81 25.82 -26.57
CA PRO A 208 3.82 25.44 -27.98
C PRO A 208 2.73 24.43 -28.34
N PHE A 209 2.42 23.52 -27.41
CA PHE A 209 1.33 22.57 -27.60
C PHE A 209 -0.03 23.27 -27.70
N LEU A 210 -0.32 24.20 -26.79
CA LEU A 210 -1.58 24.98 -26.79
C LEU A 210 -1.70 25.82 -28.07
N ASP A 211 -0.65 26.53 -28.47
CA ASP A 211 -0.62 27.31 -29.72
C ASP A 211 -0.95 26.42 -30.94
N LYS A 212 -0.36 25.22 -31.00
CA LYS A 212 -0.57 24.28 -32.10
C LYS A 212 -2.02 23.78 -32.18
N VAL A 213 -2.66 23.46 -31.05
CA VAL A 213 -4.00 22.83 -31.05
C VAL A 213 -5.16 23.84 -31.13
N GLU A 214 -4.90 25.13 -30.99
CA GLU A 214 -5.87 26.21 -31.21
C GLU A 214 -6.44 26.22 -32.64
N ALA A 215 -5.68 25.72 -33.62
CA ALA A 215 -6.10 25.57 -35.00
C ALA A 215 -7.21 24.52 -35.20
N ASN A 216 -7.44 23.62 -34.24
CA ASN A 216 -8.41 22.53 -34.36
C ASN A 216 -9.88 22.97 -34.20
N GLY A 217 -10.15 24.25 -33.95
CA GLY A 217 -11.49 24.83 -33.96
C GLY A 217 -11.82 25.68 -32.73
N PRO A 218 -13.05 26.24 -32.67
CA PRO A 218 -13.45 27.15 -31.61
C PRO A 218 -13.48 26.49 -30.21
N GLN A 219 -13.82 25.19 -30.14
CA GLN A 219 -13.85 24.47 -28.87
C GLN A 219 -12.44 24.26 -28.29
N THR A 220 -11.46 23.87 -29.10
CA THR A 220 -10.08 23.70 -28.62
C THR A 220 -9.50 25.05 -28.20
N ARG A 221 -9.79 26.13 -28.95
CA ARG A 221 -9.39 27.50 -28.58
C ARG A 221 -9.98 27.97 -27.23
N ALA A 222 -11.25 27.66 -26.97
CA ALA A 222 -11.85 27.97 -25.67
C ALA A 222 -11.18 27.19 -24.52
N LEU A 223 -10.86 25.91 -24.74
CA LEU A 223 -10.19 25.09 -23.75
C LEU A 223 -8.73 25.50 -23.54
N THR A 224 -7.98 25.87 -24.58
CA THR A 224 -6.60 26.35 -24.44
C THR A 224 -6.55 27.63 -23.62
N ALA A 225 -7.50 28.55 -23.82
CA ALA A 225 -7.63 29.74 -23.00
C ALA A 225 -7.85 29.41 -21.51
N GLN A 226 -8.72 28.44 -21.20
CA GLN A 226 -8.94 27.97 -19.82
C GLN A 226 -7.69 27.34 -19.21
N VAL A 227 -6.95 26.54 -19.99
CA VAL A 227 -5.69 25.94 -19.53
C VAL A 227 -4.64 27.03 -19.24
N ARG A 228 -4.51 28.04 -20.11
CA ARG A 228 -3.61 29.19 -19.90
C ARG A 228 -3.98 29.97 -18.64
N GLU A 229 -5.25 30.30 -18.48
CA GLU A 229 -5.77 31.02 -17.31
C GLU A 229 -5.44 30.27 -16.02
N ARG A 230 -5.76 28.97 -15.98
CA ARG A 230 -5.47 28.13 -14.81
C ARG A 230 -3.98 28.01 -14.52
N ALA A 231 -3.15 27.94 -15.56
CA ALA A 231 -1.70 27.88 -15.43
C ALA A 231 -1.08 29.25 -15.11
N GLY A 232 -1.83 30.35 -15.14
CA GLY A 232 -1.28 31.71 -15.00
C GLY A 232 -0.34 32.08 -16.15
N LEU A 233 -0.58 31.54 -17.35
CA LEU A 233 0.23 31.73 -18.55
C LEU A 233 -0.34 32.86 -19.43
N PRO A 234 0.50 33.50 -20.27
CA PRO A 234 0.04 34.55 -21.18
C PRO A 234 -1.00 34.02 -22.17
N ALA A 235 -1.91 34.90 -22.57
CA ALA A 235 -2.86 34.65 -23.64
C ALA A 235 -2.14 34.35 -24.96
N SER A 236 -2.82 33.64 -25.87
CA SER A 236 -2.32 33.36 -27.21
C SER A 236 -2.00 34.65 -27.96
N THR A 237 -0.89 34.68 -28.69
CA THR A 237 -0.54 35.81 -29.56
C THR A 237 -1.31 35.63 -30.88
N PRO A 238 -2.04 36.63 -31.36
CA PRO A 238 -2.84 36.54 -32.60
C PRO A 238 -1.98 36.30 -33.85
#